data_AF-A0A9D1RZY3-F1
#
_entry.id   AF-A0A9D1RZY3-F1
#
_cell.length_a   1.000
_cell.length_b   1.000
_cell.length_c   1.000
_cell.angle_alpha   90.00
_cell.angle_beta   90.00
_cell.angle_gamma   90.00
#
_symmetry.space_group_name_H-M   'P 1'
#
loop_
_entity.id
_entity.type
_entity.pdbx_description
1 polymer ?
#
loop_
_entity_poly.entity_id
_entity_poly.type
_entity_poly.pdbx_seq_one_letter_code
_entity_poly.pdbx_strand_id
1 'polypeptide(L)'
;PESVARVAQLAFQYRQRFNKDVIIDLVCYRRRGHNEGDDPSMTQPKMYNLVEAKRTTRRLYTEALVGRGDITQEEADQALQDYRQRLERVFTETHAAQTQPVSTINQDGSDGDMLAPQGTVSEEPAVERDPQDTAISEDQLAHIGEVHTNIPEKFSAHPKLKSLLEKRAKMSREGGIDWGFAEIAAFGSLLMEGTEVRLTGQDSRRGTFVQRHAVFHDRLNGDEWYPLKNLTEDQARLFMYDSLLSEYAALGFEYGYSVENPNTLVLWEAQFGDFVNGGQIIIDEFIATAEQKWGQRSSVVMLLPHGYEGQGPDHSSGRPERFLSLCAEDNMTVVMPSNGANYFHLLRRQAVARPRRPLIVFSPKQLLRLKAAANSVSDFTQGTFQEVIPDHDVQPDKVKRVLIVSGRLYYDLVATRAKHEDQTTAIVRLEQLYPMPVDQLRAELDRYPADADFIYAQDEPRNQGPWPFLGLNLQPLLSQNLQLVSRSESAATSVGQAKRHAQELDELLEQAFPHLDL
;
A
#
# COMPACT_ATOMS: atom_id res chain seq x y z
N PRO A 1 -9.21 42.69 12.26
CA PRO A 1 -10.21 41.60 12.10
C PRO A 1 -11.06 41.76 10.83
N GLU A 2 -11.66 42.94 10.60
CA GLU A 2 -12.44 43.23 9.38
C GLU A 2 -11.63 43.01 8.09
N SER A 3 -10.38 43.50 8.02
CA SER A 3 -9.51 43.24 6.86
C SER A 3 -9.19 41.75 6.65
N VAL A 4 -9.13 40.96 7.74
CA VAL A 4 -8.92 39.50 7.67
C VAL A 4 -10.16 38.83 7.07
N ALA A 5 -11.35 39.20 7.52
CA ALA A 5 -12.59 38.70 6.94
C ALA A 5 -12.72 39.06 5.45
N ARG A 6 -12.34 40.29 5.09
CA ARG A 6 -12.37 40.75 3.69
C ARG A 6 -11.39 39.98 2.80
N VAL A 7 -10.15 39.76 3.24
CA VAL A 7 -9.17 38.99 2.45
C VAL A 7 -9.57 37.52 2.38
N ALA A 8 -10.19 36.96 3.43
CA ALA A 8 -10.75 35.61 3.40
C ALA A 8 -11.87 35.46 2.37
N GLN A 9 -12.80 36.42 2.30
CA GLN A 9 -13.85 36.44 1.28
C GLN A 9 -13.25 36.53 -0.13
N LEU A 10 -12.23 37.36 -0.33
CA LEU A 10 -11.53 37.48 -1.61
C LEU A 10 -10.84 36.17 -2.00
N ALA A 11 -10.13 35.54 -1.06
CA ALA A 11 -9.48 34.25 -1.29
C ALA A 11 -10.50 33.17 -1.68
N PHE A 12 -11.63 33.09 -0.95
CA PHE A 12 -12.71 32.18 -1.30
C PHE A 12 -13.25 32.42 -2.70
N GLN A 13 -13.54 33.68 -3.05
CA GLN A 13 -14.02 34.06 -4.38
C GLN A 13 -12.99 33.72 -5.48
N TYR A 14 -11.70 33.95 -5.23
CA TYR A 14 -10.63 33.55 -6.14
C TYR A 14 -10.64 32.04 -6.38
N ARG A 15 -10.67 31.23 -5.29
CA ARG A 15 -10.71 29.77 -5.39
C ARG A 15 -11.93 29.31 -6.18
N GLN A 16 -13.12 29.84 -5.90
CA GLN A 16 -14.35 29.49 -6.64
C GLN A 16 -14.32 29.91 -8.10
N ARG A 17 -13.75 31.08 -8.42
CA ARG A 17 -13.71 31.61 -9.78
C ARG A 17 -12.69 30.89 -10.65
N PHE A 18 -11.54 30.54 -10.09
CA PHE A 18 -10.38 30.08 -10.86
C PHE A 18 -9.99 28.62 -10.60
N ASN A 19 -10.53 27.97 -9.57
CA ASN A 19 -10.19 26.59 -9.17
C ASN A 19 -8.67 26.40 -8.99
N LYS A 20 -8.03 27.35 -8.32
CA LYS A 20 -6.60 27.34 -7.99
C LYS A 20 -6.39 27.68 -6.53
N ASP A 21 -5.28 27.19 -5.99
CA ASP A 21 -4.83 27.48 -4.63
C ASP A 21 -4.63 28.97 -4.41
N VAL A 22 -4.86 29.40 -3.17
CA VAL A 22 -4.72 30.79 -2.72
C VAL A 22 -4.22 30.80 -1.29
N ILE A 23 -3.29 31.70 -0.98
CA ILE A 23 -2.64 31.79 0.33
C ILE A 23 -3.04 33.10 0.99
N ILE A 24 -3.42 33.03 2.26
CA ILE A 24 -3.59 34.20 3.14
C ILE A 24 -2.42 34.20 4.12
N ASP A 25 -1.48 35.13 3.95
CA ASP A 25 -0.43 35.39 4.93
C ASP A 25 -1.01 36.23 6.09
N LEU A 26 -1.43 35.54 7.16
CA LEU A 26 -2.00 36.17 8.35
C LEU A 26 -0.89 36.58 9.33
N VAL A 27 -0.34 37.77 9.13
CA VAL A 27 0.68 38.32 10.02
C VAL A 27 0.12 38.56 11.43
N CYS A 28 0.55 37.74 12.39
CA CYS A 28 0.15 37.80 13.78
C CYS A 28 1.35 37.70 14.76
N TYR A 29 1.10 37.39 16.03
CA TYR A 29 2.14 37.16 17.04
C TYR A 29 1.75 36.00 17.94
N ARG A 30 2.74 35.28 18.48
CA ARG A 30 2.54 34.24 19.50
C ARG A 30 2.61 34.89 20.89
N ARG A 31 1.58 34.72 21.71
CA ARG A 31 1.50 35.39 23.02
C ARG A 31 2.40 34.75 24.08
N ARG A 32 2.63 33.45 23.99
CA ARG A 32 3.46 32.64 24.90
C ARG A 32 4.58 31.95 24.11
N GLY A 33 5.39 31.13 24.78
CA GLY A 33 6.41 30.28 24.16
C GLY A 33 5.87 29.30 23.12
N HIS A 34 6.72 28.41 22.62
CA HIS A 34 6.29 27.43 21.61
C HIS A 34 5.16 26.54 22.13
N ASN A 35 5.22 26.24 23.42
CA ASN A 35 4.12 25.79 24.24
C ASN A 35 3.97 26.73 25.45
N GLU A 36 2.90 26.56 26.23
CA GLU A 36 2.58 27.44 27.36
C GLU A 36 3.59 27.43 28.51
N GLY A 37 4.41 26.39 28.62
CA GLY A 37 5.44 26.24 29.66
C GLY A 37 6.83 26.70 29.23
N ASP A 38 7.02 27.03 27.95
CA ASP A 38 8.26 27.51 27.38
C ASP A 38 8.42 29.02 27.60
N ASP A 39 9.64 29.45 27.97
CA ASP A 39 9.98 30.86 28.15
C ASP A 39 10.72 31.38 26.90
N PRO A 40 10.01 32.09 26.02
CA PRO A 40 10.59 32.56 24.77
C PRO A 40 11.47 33.80 24.94
N SER A 41 11.45 34.45 26.11
CA SER A 41 12.29 35.62 26.37
C SER A 41 13.79 35.27 26.32
N MET A 42 14.13 33.99 26.55
CA MET A 42 15.51 33.50 26.50
C MET A 42 16.13 33.61 25.11
N THR A 43 15.34 33.54 24.04
CA THR A 43 15.83 33.52 22.65
C THR A 43 15.22 34.61 21.77
N GLN A 44 14.06 35.18 22.12
CA GLN A 44 13.43 36.31 21.43
C GLN A 44 13.07 37.50 22.37
N PRO A 45 13.99 38.00 23.23
CA PRO A 45 13.65 38.95 24.29
C PRO A 45 13.04 40.27 23.76
N LYS A 46 13.60 40.83 22.68
CA LYS A 46 13.08 42.08 22.09
C LYS A 46 11.65 41.92 21.55
N MET A 47 11.35 40.79 20.94
CA MET A 47 10.01 40.51 20.41
C MET A 47 9.01 40.38 21.55
N TYR A 48 9.37 39.64 22.61
CA TYR A 48 8.45 39.42 23.73
C TYR A 48 8.25 40.67 24.59
N ASN A 49 9.26 41.54 24.72
CA ASN A 49 9.07 42.87 25.31
C ASN A 49 7.96 43.67 24.58
N LEU A 50 7.92 43.60 23.24
CA LEU A 50 6.88 44.27 22.44
C LEU A 50 5.52 43.57 22.57
N VAL A 51 5.51 42.23 22.57
CA VAL A 51 4.27 41.44 22.69
C VAL A 51 3.61 41.67 24.05
N GLU A 52 4.40 41.68 25.14
CA GLU A 52 3.92 41.92 26.50
C GLU A 52 3.31 43.31 26.65
N ALA A 53 3.97 44.32 26.09
CA ALA A 53 3.47 45.70 26.07
C ALA A 53 2.22 45.90 25.19
N LYS A 54 1.90 44.96 24.29
CA LYS A 54 0.77 45.07 23.36
C LYS A 54 -0.53 44.61 24.00
N ARG A 55 -1.58 45.45 23.89
CA ARG A 55 -2.97 45.05 24.17
C ARG A 55 -3.41 43.99 23.15
N THR A 56 -4.25 43.05 23.59
CA THR A 56 -4.68 41.92 22.75
C THR A 56 -5.54 42.39 21.58
N THR A 57 -5.55 41.62 20.48
CA THR A 57 -6.36 41.92 19.29
C THR A 57 -7.84 42.04 19.63
N ARG A 58 -8.36 41.18 20.53
CA ARG A 58 -9.75 41.25 21.03
C ARG A 58 -10.03 42.59 21.69
N ARG A 59 -9.15 43.03 22.61
CA ARG A 59 -9.34 44.28 23.35
C ARG A 59 -9.35 45.48 22.41
N LEU A 60 -8.37 45.55 21.50
CA LEU A 60 -8.28 46.64 20.52
C LEU A 60 -9.52 46.71 19.62
N TYR A 61 -10.04 45.57 19.15
CA TYR A 61 -11.21 45.54 18.29
C TYR A 61 -12.51 45.87 19.04
N THR A 62 -12.64 45.39 20.28
CA THR A 62 -13.78 45.73 21.15
C THR A 62 -13.83 47.24 21.42
N GLU A 63 -12.70 47.84 21.80
CA GLU A 63 -12.59 49.28 22.01
C GLU A 63 -12.93 50.08 20.74
N ALA A 64 -12.53 49.59 19.57
CA ALA A 64 -12.88 50.23 18.29
C ALA A 64 -14.39 50.16 18.00
N LEU A 65 -15.03 48.99 18.19
CA LEU A 65 -16.47 48.82 17.98
C LEU A 65 -17.29 49.71 18.92
N VAL A 66 -16.93 49.73 20.21
CA VAL A 66 -17.55 50.61 21.21
C VAL A 66 -17.32 52.08 20.85
N GLY A 67 -16.10 52.46 20.46
CA GLY A 67 -15.76 53.82 20.06
C GLY A 67 -16.48 54.30 18.80
N ARG A 68 -16.85 53.40 17.88
CA ARG A 68 -17.67 53.69 16.70
C ARG A 68 -19.17 53.69 16.99
N GLY A 69 -19.59 53.14 18.13
CA GLY A 69 -21.00 52.96 18.49
C GLY A 69 -21.67 51.76 17.81
N ASP A 70 -20.88 50.82 17.27
CA ASP A 70 -21.42 49.59 16.65
C ASP A 70 -21.99 48.62 17.70
N ILE A 71 -21.42 48.67 18.91
CA ILE A 71 -21.88 47.95 20.11
C ILE A 71 -21.67 48.84 21.34
N THR A 72 -22.34 48.50 22.43
CA THR A 72 -22.15 49.09 23.76
C THR A 72 -21.08 48.32 24.57
N GLN A 73 -20.58 48.95 25.64
CA GLN A 73 -19.66 48.28 26.56
C GLN A 73 -20.35 47.12 27.30
N GLU A 74 -21.63 47.30 27.66
CA GLU A 74 -22.45 46.26 28.28
C GLU A 74 -22.60 45.03 27.36
N GLU A 75 -22.88 45.23 26.07
CA GLU A 75 -22.97 44.12 25.09
C GLU A 75 -21.64 43.37 24.96
N ALA A 76 -20.51 44.09 24.93
CA ALA A 76 -19.19 43.48 24.85
C ALA A 76 -18.84 42.63 26.10
N ASP A 77 -19.22 43.11 27.29
CA ASP A 77 -18.99 42.40 28.55
C ASP A 77 -19.93 41.20 28.71
N GLN A 78 -21.21 41.35 28.30
CA GLN A 78 -22.17 40.25 28.27
C GLN A 78 -21.68 39.11 27.37
N ALA A 79 -21.22 39.43 26.15
CA ALA A 79 -20.69 38.41 25.23
C ALA A 79 -19.50 37.63 25.83
N LEU A 80 -18.65 38.28 26.64
CA LEU A 80 -17.56 37.61 27.35
C LEU A 80 -18.07 36.72 28.48
N GLN A 81 -19.08 37.18 29.24
CA GLN A 81 -19.70 36.39 30.30
C GLN A 81 -20.39 35.16 29.73
N ASP A 82 -21.16 35.31 28.65
CA ASP A 82 -21.84 34.21 27.98
C ASP A 82 -20.85 33.16 27.50
N TYR A 83 -19.72 33.57 26.92
CA TYR A 83 -18.68 32.65 26.49
C TYR A 83 -18.05 31.88 27.67
N ARG A 84 -17.81 32.54 28.81
CA ARG A 84 -17.29 31.89 30.03
C ARG A 84 -18.28 30.89 30.60
N GLN A 85 -19.55 31.29 30.74
CA GLN A 85 -20.61 30.40 31.22
C GLN A 85 -20.77 29.18 30.32
N ARG A 86 -20.64 29.35 29.00
CA ARG A 86 -20.64 28.23 28.06
C ARG A 86 -19.47 27.27 28.32
N LEU A 87 -18.26 27.77 28.53
CA LEU A 87 -17.10 26.93 28.86
C LEU A 87 -17.27 26.19 30.19
N GLU A 88 -17.77 26.87 31.23
CA GLU A 88 -18.04 26.27 32.54
C GLU A 88 -19.12 25.18 32.45
N ARG A 89 -20.17 25.42 31.66
CA ARG A 89 -21.22 24.43 31.41
C ARG A 89 -20.66 23.18 30.74
N VAL A 90 -19.93 23.34 29.63
CA VAL A 90 -19.31 22.21 28.92
C VAL A 90 -18.33 21.46 29.82
N PHE A 91 -17.53 22.16 30.63
CA PHE A 91 -16.65 21.54 31.61
C PHE A 91 -17.42 20.70 32.63
N THR A 92 -18.53 21.22 33.16
CA THR A 92 -19.36 20.50 34.12
C THR A 92 -20.03 19.28 33.50
N GLU A 93 -20.60 19.44 32.30
CA GLU A 93 -21.28 18.36 31.55
C GLU A 93 -20.31 17.22 31.20
N THR A 94 -19.10 17.54 30.72
CA THR A 94 -18.07 16.55 30.40
C THR A 94 -17.53 15.82 31.63
N HIS A 95 -17.34 16.53 32.75
CA HIS A 95 -16.90 15.92 34.00
C HIS A 95 -17.96 14.99 34.62
N ALA A 96 -19.24 15.36 34.51
CA ALA A 96 -20.36 14.52 34.91
C ALA A 96 -20.50 13.27 34.03
N ALA A 97 -20.25 13.37 32.72
CA ALA A 97 -20.29 12.24 31.79
C ALA A 97 -19.15 11.22 32.04
N GLN A 98 -17.95 11.68 32.41
CA GLN A 98 -16.81 10.81 32.74
C GLN A 98 -16.97 10.03 34.06
N THR A 99 -17.88 10.46 34.94
CA THR A 99 -18.10 9.86 36.27
C THR A 99 -19.28 8.90 36.33
N GLN A 100 -20.03 8.73 35.23
CA GLN A 100 -21.01 7.65 35.08
C GLN A 100 -20.31 6.37 34.58
N PRO A 101 -20.80 5.16 34.94
CA PRO A 101 -20.27 3.94 34.38
C PRO A 101 -20.44 3.98 32.86
N VAL A 102 -19.32 3.93 32.15
CA VAL A 102 -19.28 3.89 30.69
C VAL A 102 -19.98 2.61 30.24
N SER A 103 -21.26 2.72 29.86
CA SER A 103 -21.86 1.72 28.97
C SER A 103 -21.04 1.75 27.70
N THR A 104 -20.49 0.61 27.32
CA THR A 104 -19.85 0.34 26.03
C THR A 104 -20.55 1.15 24.94
N ILE A 105 -19.76 2.00 24.29
CA ILE A 105 -20.13 2.92 23.21
C ILE A 105 -21.21 2.28 22.31
N ASN A 106 -22.45 2.74 22.43
CA ASN A 106 -23.37 2.70 21.30
C ASN A 106 -22.92 3.83 20.36
N GLN A 107 -22.49 3.48 19.15
CA GLN A 107 -22.00 4.41 18.13
C GLN A 107 -23.07 5.34 17.54
N ASP A 108 -24.32 5.26 17.99
CA ASP A 108 -25.45 5.97 17.36
C ASP A 108 -25.79 7.35 17.97
N GLY A 109 -24.90 7.96 18.75
CA GLY A 109 -25.26 9.21 19.44
C GLY A 109 -24.10 10.12 19.80
N SER A 110 -23.66 10.95 18.85
CA SER A 110 -23.25 12.31 19.22
C SER A 110 -23.66 13.32 18.15
N ASP A 111 -24.52 14.26 18.56
CA ASP A 111 -25.00 15.46 17.85
C ASP A 111 -23.85 16.48 17.63
N GLY A 112 -22.82 16.06 16.91
CA GLY A 112 -21.70 16.89 16.52
C GLY A 112 -21.10 16.37 15.22
N ASP A 113 -21.24 17.16 14.17
CA ASP A 113 -20.76 16.98 12.79
C ASP A 113 -19.22 16.87 12.68
N MET A 114 -18.62 15.95 13.44
CA MET A 114 -17.27 15.46 13.23
C MET A 114 -17.42 14.29 12.27
N LEU A 115 -17.44 14.59 10.97
CA LEU A 115 -17.38 13.59 9.90
C LEU A 115 -16.10 12.77 10.08
N ALA A 116 -16.16 11.71 10.88
CA ALA A 116 -15.13 10.70 10.87
C ALA A 116 -15.03 10.18 9.42
N PRO A 117 -13.81 9.93 8.92
CA PRO A 117 -13.65 9.57 7.52
C PRO A 117 -14.52 8.37 7.14
N GLN A 118 -15.06 8.35 5.92
CA GLN A 118 -16.04 7.32 5.54
C GLN A 118 -15.53 5.90 5.73
N GLY A 119 -14.25 5.64 5.46
CA GLY A 119 -13.62 4.34 5.68
C GLY A 119 -13.54 3.89 7.14
N THR A 120 -13.65 4.81 8.09
CA THR A 120 -13.68 4.55 9.54
C THR A 120 -15.08 4.26 10.06
N VAL A 121 -16.09 4.91 9.50
CA VAL A 121 -17.49 4.84 9.98
C VAL A 121 -18.26 3.71 9.30
N SER A 122 -18.02 3.48 8.00
CA SER A 122 -18.74 2.50 7.22
C SER A 122 -17.83 1.33 6.84
N GLU A 123 -17.97 0.21 7.54
CA GLU A 123 -17.38 -1.07 7.11
C GLU A 123 -18.25 -1.80 6.09
N GLU A 124 -19.52 -1.39 5.97
CA GLU A 124 -20.46 -1.95 5.02
C GLU A 124 -19.92 -1.78 3.60
N PRO A 125 -19.74 -2.87 2.87
CA PRO A 125 -19.26 -2.80 1.51
C PRO A 125 -20.38 -2.27 0.59
N ALA A 126 -20.02 -1.58 -0.48
CA ALA A 126 -20.99 -1.31 -1.55
C ALA A 126 -21.55 -2.61 -2.17
N VAL A 127 -20.81 -3.72 -2.07
CA VAL A 127 -21.21 -5.05 -2.55
C VAL A 127 -20.76 -6.10 -1.51
N GLU A 128 -21.71 -6.80 -0.89
CA GLU A 128 -21.42 -7.86 0.08
C GLU A 128 -20.79 -9.08 -0.62
N ARG A 129 -19.51 -9.33 -0.33
CA ARG A 129 -18.73 -10.44 -0.89
C ARG A 129 -17.79 -11.03 0.14
N ASP A 130 -17.64 -12.35 0.10
CA ASP A 130 -16.64 -13.04 0.90
C ASP A 130 -15.23 -12.71 0.37
N PRO A 131 -14.30 -12.22 1.21
CA PRO A 131 -12.91 -11.97 0.79
C PRO A 131 -12.16 -13.20 0.31
N GLN A 132 -12.67 -14.41 0.54
CA GLN A 132 -12.13 -15.65 -0.01
C GLN A 132 -12.65 -15.97 -1.41
N ASP A 133 -13.80 -15.40 -1.81
CA ASP A 133 -14.42 -15.60 -3.13
C ASP A 133 -13.78 -14.67 -4.17
N THR A 134 -12.55 -15.04 -4.55
CA THR A 134 -11.69 -14.25 -5.44
C THR A 134 -11.58 -14.84 -6.84
N ALA A 135 -12.14 -16.03 -7.08
CA ALA A 135 -12.20 -16.60 -8.41
C ALA A 135 -13.12 -15.78 -9.35
N ILE A 136 -12.93 -15.94 -10.66
CA ILE A 136 -13.82 -15.40 -11.69
C ILE A 136 -14.24 -16.50 -12.66
N SER A 137 -15.31 -16.30 -13.41
CA SER A 137 -15.69 -17.24 -14.46
C SER A 137 -14.69 -17.23 -15.63
N GLU A 138 -14.58 -18.36 -16.34
CA GLU A 138 -13.80 -18.45 -17.59
C GLU A 138 -14.28 -17.43 -18.62
N ASP A 139 -15.60 -17.18 -18.69
CA ASP A 139 -16.20 -16.19 -19.58
C ASP A 139 -15.77 -14.76 -19.24
N GLN A 140 -15.72 -14.40 -17.95
CA GLN A 140 -15.21 -13.09 -17.52
C GLN A 140 -13.73 -12.94 -17.89
N LEU A 141 -12.89 -13.95 -17.63
CA LEU A 141 -11.48 -13.91 -17.97
C LEU A 141 -11.27 -13.77 -19.48
N ALA A 142 -12.00 -14.57 -20.26
CA ALA A 142 -11.99 -14.54 -21.71
C ALA A 142 -12.36 -13.15 -22.25
N HIS A 143 -13.46 -12.57 -21.77
CA HIS A 143 -13.94 -11.24 -22.14
C HIS A 143 -12.92 -10.14 -21.87
N ILE A 144 -12.26 -10.17 -20.70
CA ILE A 144 -11.17 -9.22 -20.37
C ILE A 144 -10.00 -9.35 -21.36
N GLY A 145 -9.71 -10.56 -21.85
CA GLY A 145 -8.74 -10.76 -22.92
C GLY A 145 -9.20 -10.16 -24.25
N GLU A 146 -10.46 -10.37 -24.63
CA GLU A 146 -11.02 -9.94 -25.91
C GLU A 146 -11.04 -8.43 -26.12
N VAL A 147 -11.33 -7.64 -25.07
CA VAL A 147 -11.35 -6.17 -25.19
C VAL A 147 -10.01 -5.58 -25.62
N HIS A 148 -8.90 -6.31 -25.42
CA HIS A 148 -7.58 -5.90 -25.91
C HIS A 148 -7.45 -6.01 -27.44
N THR A 149 -8.28 -6.81 -28.10
CA THR A 149 -8.32 -6.89 -29.57
C THR A 149 -9.29 -5.90 -30.21
N ASN A 150 -10.11 -5.20 -29.42
CA ASN A 150 -11.07 -4.19 -29.88
C ASN A 150 -10.40 -2.83 -30.09
N ILE A 151 -9.34 -2.79 -30.90
CA ILE A 151 -8.63 -1.55 -31.24
C ILE A 151 -9.58 -0.65 -32.04
N PRO A 152 -9.81 0.62 -31.65
CA PRO A 152 -10.68 1.52 -32.41
C PRO A 152 -10.20 1.69 -33.85
N GLU A 153 -11.11 1.73 -34.83
CA GLU A 153 -10.76 1.71 -36.27
C GLU A 153 -9.73 2.77 -36.70
N LYS A 154 -9.76 3.94 -36.05
CA LYS A 154 -8.87 5.07 -36.35
C LYS A 154 -7.61 5.11 -35.47
N PHE A 155 -7.47 4.17 -34.54
CA PHE A 155 -6.37 4.14 -33.59
C PHE A 155 -5.12 3.48 -34.19
N SER A 156 -4.06 4.27 -34.32
CA SER A 156 -2.77 3.88 -34.86
C SER A 156 -1.88 3.25 -33.79
N ALA A 157 -2.22 2.02 -33.39
CA ALA A 157 -1.46 1.26 -32.39
C ALA A 157 0.01 1.02 -32.82
N HIS A 158 0.94 1.15 -31.88
CA HIS A 158 2.34 0.84 -32.13
C HIS A 158 2.52 -0.64 -32.51
N PRO A 159 3.28 -0.99 -33.58
CA PRO A 159 3.38 -2.36 -34.08
C PRO A 159 3.80 -3.40 -33.02
N LYS A 160 4.76 -3.07 -32.15
CA LYS A 160 5.21 -3.95 -31.05
C LYS A 160 4.13 -4.23 -29.99
N LEU A 161 3.08 -3.40 -29.91
CA LEU A 161 2.00 -3.58 -28.93
C LEU A 161 0.86 -4.44 -29.46
N LYS A 162 0.69 -4.56 -30.79
CA LYS A 162 -0.31 -5.45 -31.38
C LYS A 162 -0.11 -6.91 -30.95
N SER A 163 1.15 -7.37 -30.97
CA SER A 163 1.47 -8.73 -30.50
C SER A 163 1.19 -8.94 -29.02
N LEU A 164 1.33 -7.91 -28.18
CA LEU A 164 0.96 -7.99 -26.76
C LEU A 164 -0.56 -8.13 -26.60
N LEU A 165 -1.34 -7.34 -27.33
CA LEU A 165 -2.80 -7.36 -27.29
C LEU A 165 -3.36 -8.72 -27.73
N GLU A 166 -2.88 -9.25 -28.86
CA GLU A 166 -3.24 -10.58 -29.36
C GLU A 166 -2.83 -11.68 -28.36
N LYS A 167 -1.63 -11.57 -27.76
CA LYS A 167 -1.18 -12.50 -26.73
C LYS A 167 -2.12 -12.49 -25.52
N ARG A 168 -2.64 -11.34 -25.08
CA ARG A 168 -3.60 -11.27 -23.95
C ARG A 168 -4.91 -11.98 -24.24
N ALA A 169 -5.50 -11.76 -25.42
CA ALA A 169 -6.70 -12.48 -25.84
C ALA A 169 -6.48 -13.99 -25.95
N LYS A 170 -5.26 -14.42 -26.31
CA LYS A 170 -4.90 -15.83 -26.33
C LYS A 170 -4.72 -16.40 -24.91
N MET A 171 -3.97 -15.68 -24.06
CA MET A 171 -3.69 -16.09 -22.67
C MET A 171 -4.97 -16.27 -21.86
N SER A 172 -5.99 -15.43 -22.10
CA SER A 172 -7.27 -15.52 -21.39
C SER A 172 -8.05 -16.80 -21.63
N ARG A 173 -7.79 -17.51 -22.73
CA ARG A 173 -8.50 -18.72 -23.14
C ARG A 173 -7.62 -19.97 -23.04
N GLU A 174 -6.36 -19.85 -23.42
CA GLU A 174 -5.44 -21.00 -23.54
C GLU A 174 -4.46 -21.13 -22.35
N GLY A 175 -4.42 -20.14 -21.46
CA GLY A 175 -3.48 -20.10 -20.34
C GLY A 175 -2.10 -19.58 -20.73
N GLY A 176 -1.10 -19.84 -19.88
CA GLY A 176 0.21 -19.19 -19.99
C GLY A 176 0.13 -17.70 -19.62
N ILE A 177 -0.76 -17.37 -18.69
CA ILE A 177 -1.05 -16.00 -18.25
C ILE A 177 0.16 -15.45 -17.50
N ASP A 178 0.73 -14.36 -18.04
CA ASP A 178 1.82 -13.65 -17.37
C ASP A 178 1.31 -12.67 -16.30
N TRP A 179 2.22 -12.16 -15.48
CA TRP A 179 1.89 -11.25 -14.38
C TRP A 179 1.15 -9.99 -14.82
N GLY A 180 1.56 -9.42 -15.97
CA GLY A 180 0.95 -8.22 -16.50
C GLY A 180 -0.52 -8.44 -16.88
N PHE A 181 -0.84 -9.60 -17.45
CA PHE A 181 -2.23 -9.94 -17.74
C PHE A 181 -3.01 -10.41 -16.50
N ALA A 182 -2.38 -11.08 -15.54
CA ALA A 182 -3.01 -11.43 -14.27
C ALA A 182 -3.50 -10.17 -13.50
N GLU A 183 -2.70 -9.11 -13.46
CA GLU A 183 -3.09 -7.83 -12.85
C GLU A 183 -4.27 -7.18 -13.59
N ILE A 184 -4.21 -7.16 -14.93
CA ILE A 184 -5.26 -6.61 -15.78
C ILE A 184 -6.57 -7.41 -15.63
N ALA A 185 -6.50 -8.73 -15.42
CA ALA A 185 -7.65 -9.56 -15.10
C ALA A 185 -8.27 -9.20 -13.74
N ALA A 186 -7.45 -8.89 -12.73
CA ALA A 186 -7.94 -8.47 -11.42
C ALA A 186 -8.66 -7.13 -11.53
N PHE A 187 -8.07 -6.15 -12.23
CA PHE A 187 -8.71 -4.85 -12.46
C PHE A 187 -9.99 -4.99 -13.27
N GLY A 188 -9.96 -5.71 -14.39
CA GLY A 188 -11.12 -5.89 -15.26
C GLY A 188 -12.29 -6.54 -14.54
N SER A 189 -12.04 -7.61 -13.79
CA SER A 189 -13.08 -8.31 -13.03
C SER A 189 -13.70 -7.44 -11.93
N LEU A 190 -12.88 -6.72 -11.16
CA LEU A 190 -13.38 -5.79 -10.13
C LEU A 190 -14.23 -4.68 -10.73
N LEU A 191 -13.84 -4.13 -11.88
CA LEU A 191 -14.63 -3.10 -12.57
C LEU A 191 -16.00 -3.62 -13.00
N MET A 192 -16.05 -4.84 -13.58
CA MET A 192 -17.30 -5.50 -13.98
C MET A 192 -18.20 -5.82 -12.78
N GLU A 193 -17.61 -5.99 -11.59
CA GLU A 193 -18.32 -6.27 -10.33
C GLU A 193 -18.67 -5.00 -9.54
N GLY A 194 -18.50 -3.81 -10.13
CA GLY A 194 -18.89 -2.54 -9.51
C GLY A 194 -17.87 -1.94 -8.54
N THR A 195 -16.65 -2.47 -8.47
CA THR A 195 -15.56 -1.89 -7.66
C THR A 195 -14.66 -0.97 -8.50
N GLU A 196 -14.54 0.28 -8.06
CA GLU A 196 -13.64 1.25 -8.72
C GLU A 196 -12.17 0.82 -8.53
N VAL A 197 -11.35 1.08 -9.54
CA VAL A 197 -9.90 0.81 -9.48
C VAL A 197 -9.15 2.10 -9.71
N ARG A 198 -8.24 2.43 -8.80
CA ARG A 198 -7.37 3.60 -8.89
C ARG A 198 -5.91 3.19 -8.76
N LEU A 199 -5.12 3.37 -9.82
CA LEU A 199 -3.67 3.20 -9.80
C LEU A 199 -2.98 4.52 -10.12
N THR A 200 -2.12 4.96 -9.21
CA THR A 200 -1.26 6.14 -9.36
C THR A 200 0.19 5.79 -9.08
N GLY A 201 1.10 6.26 -9.93
CA GLY A 201 2.54 6.11 -9.72
C GLY A 201 3.31 6.62 -10.93
N GLN A 202 4.63 6.67 -10.85
CA GLN A 202 5.45 7.17 -11.95
C GLN A 202 5.42 6.17 -13.11
N ASP A 203 4.96 6.61 -14.28
CA ASP A 203 4.80 5.78 -15.48
C ASP A 203 3.89 4.54 -15.30
N SER A 204 3.04 4.51 -14.27
CA SER A 204 2.22 3.34 -13.92
C SER A 204 1.22 2.94 -15.00
N ARG A 205 0.78 3.86 -15.87
CA ARG A 205 -0.13 3.52 -16.99
C ARG A 205 0.48 2.54 -17.97
N ARG A 206 1.77 2.74 -18.31
CA ARG A 206 2.58 1.82 -19.12
C ARG A 206 3.13 0.67 -18.27
N GLY A 207 3.48 0.99 -17.03
CA GLY A 207 4.35 0.21 -16.16
C GLY A 207 5.82 0.52 -16.47
N THR A 208 6.62 0.69 -15.40
CA THR A 208 8.08 0.88 -15.47
C THR A 208 8.73 -0.13 -16.41
N PHE A 209 8.34 -1.39 -16.27
CA PHE A 209 8.89 -2.54 -16.99
C PHE A 209 8.11 -2.88 -18.28
N VAL A 210 7.28 -1.95 -18.78
CA VAL A 210 6.56 -2.10 -20.07
C VAL A 210 5.64 -3.35 -20.06
N GLN A 211 5.14 -3.71 -18.88
CA GLN A 211 4.35 -4.92 -18.66
C GLN A 211 2.84 -4.65 -18.68
N ARG A 212 2.43 -3.46 -18.21
CA ARG A 212 1.03 -3.20 -17.85
C ARG A 212 0.21 -2.72 -19.02
N HIS A 213 0.64 -1.67 -19.71
CA HIS A 213 -0.12 -1.08 -20.83
C HIS A 213 -1.63 -1.04 -20.56
N ALA A 214 -2.03 -0.42 -19.46
CA ALA A 214 -3.45 -0.19 -19.17
C ALA A 214 -4.02 0.96 -20.02
N VAL A 215 -3.13 1.82 -20.52
CA VAL A 215 -3.41 2.92 -21.45
C VAL A 215 -2.49 2.81 -22.66
N PHE A 216 -3.06 2.95 -23.84
CA PHE A 216 -2.35 2.97 -25.12
C PHE A 216 -2.43 4.36 -25.72
N HIS A 217 -1.38 4.77 -26.42
CA HIS A 217 -1.32 6.07 -27.11
C HIS A 217 -1.31 5.88 -28.62
N ASP A 218 -2.13 6.64 -29.32
CA ASP A 218 -2.16 6.71 -30.77
C ASP A 218 -0.86 7.35 -31.27
N ARG A 219 -0.20 6.69 -32.23
CA ARG A 219 1.09 7.13 -32.75
C ARG A 219 1.04 8.45 -33.53
N LEU A 220 -0.11 8.81 -34.10
CA LEU A 220 -0.28 9.96 -34.98
C LEU A 220 -0.73 11.21 -34.25
N ASN A 221 -1.64 11.09 -33.27
CA ASN A 221 -2.24 12.25 -32.61
C ASN A 221 -2.10 12.27 -31.08
N GLY A 222 -1.61 11.19 -30.46
CA GLY A 222 -1.43 11.08 -29.01
C GLY A 222 -2.70 10.77 -28.22
N ASP A 223 -3.83 10.54 -28.89
CA ASP A 223 -5.08 10.13 -28.22
C ASP A 223 -4.87 8.85 -27.42
N GLU A 224 -5.60 8.75 -26.30
CA GLU A 224 -5.46 7.63 -25.38
C GLU A 224 -6.61 6.63 -25.55
N TRP A 225 -6.28 5.35 -25.56
CA TRP A 225 -7.24 4.24 -25.54
C TRP A 225 -7.02 3.36 -24.30
N TYR A 226 -8.13 3.05 -23.64
CA TYR A 226 -8.18 2.27 -22.40
C TYR A 226 -9.02 1.02 -22.65
N PRO A 227 -8.42 -0.17 -22.86
CA PRO A 227 -9.19 -1.39 -23.12
C PRO A 227 -10.20 -1.70 -22.01
N LEU A 228 -9.83 -1.47 -20.76
CA LEU A 228 -10.67 -1.77 -19.59
C LEU A 228 -11.77 -0.72 -19.30
N LYS A 229 -11.91 0.35 -20.09
CA LYS A 229 -13.02 1.33 -19.93
C LYS A 229 -14.33 0.91 -20.61
N ASN A 230 -14.32 -0.17 -21.39
CA ASN A 230 -15.48 -0.64 -22.16
C ASN A 230 -15.66 -2.17 -22.04
N LEU A 231 -15.64 -2.68 -20.81
CA LEU A 231 -15.93 -4.07 -20.45
C LEU A 231 -17.44 -4.33 -20.43
N THR A 232 -18.21 -3.53 -19.68
CA THR A 232 -19.69 -3.62 -19.60
C THR A 232 -20.30 -2.21 -19.59
N GLU A 233 -21.61 -2.10 -19.86
CA GLU A 233 -22.30 -0.80 -19.84
C GLU A 233 -22.36 -0.16 -18.44
N ASP A 234 -22.36 -1.00 -17.40
CA ASP A 234 -22.57 -0.65 -15.99
C ASP A 234 -21.29 -0.80 -15.13
N GLN A 235 -20.13 -1.03 -15.74
CA GLN A 235 -18.88 -1.19 -15.01
C GLN A 235 -18.55 0.03 -14.13
N ALA A 236 -17.79 -0.21 -13.06
CA ALA A 236 -17.22 0.84 -12.25
C ALA A 236 -16.13 1.64 -12.97
N ARG A 237 -15.75 2.76 -12.36
CA ARG A 237 -14.78 3.70 -12.93
C ARG A 237 -13.35 3.20 -12.77
N LEU A 238 -12.59 3.35 -13.84
CA LEU A 238 -11.16 3.10 -13.89
C LEU A 238 -10.37 4.42 -13.89
N PHE A 239 -9.49 4.56 -12.90
CA PHE A 239 -8.63 5.70 -12.68
C PHE A 239 -7.17 5.27 -12.80
N MET A 240 -6.52 5.61 -13.92
CA MET A 240 -5.11 5.30 -14.16
C MET A 240 -4.33 6.59 -14.36
N TYR A 241 -3.37 6.88 -13.50
CA TYR A 241 -2.62 8.13 -13.51
C TYR A 241 -1.11 7.89 -13.47
N ASP A 242 -0.39 8.63 -14.31
CA ASP A 242 1.04 8.83 -14.08
C ASP A 242 1.20 10.00 -13.09
N SER A 243 1.83 9.74 -11.95
CA SER A 243 2.08 10.78 -10.95
C SER A 243 3.19 11.73 -11.39
N LEU A 244 3.31 12.86 -10.70
CA LEU A 244 4.54 13.63 -10.71
C LEU A 244 5.69 12.80 -10.11
N LEU A 245 6.93 13.26 -10.31
CA LEU A 245 8.12 12.66 -9.73
C LEU A 245 8.24 12.99 -8.22
N SER A 246 7.29 12.48 -7.43
CA SER A 246 7.21 12.68 -5.98
C SER A 246 6.54 11.48 -5.31
N GLU A 247 7.29 10.79 -4.46
CA GLU A 247 6.77 9.69 -3.65
C GLU A 247 5.96 10.22 -2.47
N TYR A 248 6.49 11.22 -1.75
CA TYR A 248 5.86 11.80 -0.57
C TYR A 248 4.44 12.30 -0.83
N ALA A 249 4.27 13.17 -1.83
CA ALA A 249 2.98 13.79 -2.10
C ALA A 249 2.00 12.81 -2.75
N ALA A 250 2.48 11.95 -3.67
CA ALA A 250 1.63 10.97 -4.31
C ALA A 250 1.12 9.92 -3.31
N LEU A 251 2.00 9.34 -2.49
CA LEU A 251 1.59 8.35 -1.48
C LEU A 251 0.66 8.96 -0.43
N GLY A 252 0.94 10.19 0.04
CA GLY A 252 0.06 10.90 0.96
C GLY A 252 -1.33 11.17 0.37
N PHE A 253 -1.40 11.50 -0.92
CA PHE A 253 -2.68 11.68 -1.61
C PHE A 253 -3.45 10.36 -1.73
N GLU A 254 -2.80 9.27 -2.14
CA GLU A 254 -3.46 7.97 -2.29
C GLU A 254 -3.90 7.39 -0.94
N TYR A 255 -3.15 7.60 0.14
CA TYR A 255 -3.60 7.31 1.49
C TYR A 255 -4.90 8.06 1.81
N GLY A 256 -4.94 9.39 1.61
CA GLY A 256 -6.14 10.19 1.84
C GLY A 256 -7.33 9.74 0.99
N TYR A 257 -7.10 9.37 -0.27
CA TYR A 257 -8.14 8.83 -1.15
C TYR A 257 -8.72 7.52 -0.61
N SER A 258 -7.86 6.59 -0.17
CA SER A 258 -8.31 5.29 0.37
C SER A 258 -9.10 5.39 1.68
N VAL A 259 -8.86 6.45 2.44
CA VAL A 259 -9.56 6.75 3.70
C VAL A 259 -10.98 7.29 3.42
N GLU A 260 -11.13 8.10 2.37
CA GLU A 260 -12.41 8.73 2.00
C GLU A 260 -13.27 7.91 1.03
N ASN A 261 -12.67 7.14 0.12
CA ASN A 261 -13.41 6.29 -0.82
C ASN A 261 -13.17 4.79 -0.52
N PRO A 262 -13.90 4.22 0.45
CA PRO A 262 -13.70 2.85 0.91
C PRO A 262 -14.08 1.75 -0.09
N ASN A 263 -14.74 2.10 -1.21
CA ASN A 263 -15.25 1.18 -2.22
C ASN A 263 -14.34 1.11 -3.46
N THR A 264 -13.17 1.75 -3.40
CA THR A 264 -12.17 1.75 -4.46
C THR A 264 -10.98 0.87 -4.06
N LEU A 265 -10.50 0.03 -4.98
CA LEU A 265 -9.15 -0.54 -4.86
C LEU A 265 -8.15 0.57 -5.22
N VAL A 266 -7.54 1.16 -4.19
CA VAL A 266 -6.58 2.26 -4.33
C VAL A 266 -5.16 1.71 -4.27
N LEU A 267 -4.40 1.88 -5.34
CA LEU A 267 -3.02 1.43 -5.48
C LEU A 267 -2.08 2.61 -5.74
N TRP A 268 -0.97 2.62 -5.01
CA TRP A 268 0.20 3.45 -5.30
C TRP A 268 1.37 2.55 -5.71
N GLU A 269 2.04 2.87 -6.82
CA GLU A 269 3.19 2.12 -7.32
C GLU A 269 4.46 2.97 -7.32
N ALA A 270 5.49 2.47 -6.63
CA ALA A 270 6.84 3.01 -6.73
C ALA A 270 7.48 2.59 -8.06
N GLN A 271 8.30 3.45 -8.67
CA GLN A 271 8.99 3.08 -9.92
C GLN A 271 9.92 1.87 -9.71
N PHE A 272 10.68 1.90 -8.61
CA PHE A 272 11.35 0.77 -7.96
C PHE A 272 11.04 0.83 -6.47
N GLY A 273 10.98 -0.32 -5.79
CA GLY A 273 10.69 -0.38 -4.37
C GLY A 273 11.67 0.42 -3.52
N ASP A 274 12.92 0.56 -3.97
CA ASP A 274 14.00 1.29 -3.28
C ASP A 274 13.65 2.76 -2.98
N PHE A 275 12.83 3.40 -3.84
CA PHE A 275 12.45 4.81 -3.72
C PHE A 275 11.34 5.08 -2.68
N VAL A 276 10.75 4.03 -2.11
CA VAL A 276 9.67 4.14 -1.11
C VAL A 276 10.08 4.96 0.12
N ASN A 277 11.38 5.05 0.40
CA ASN A 277 11.94 5.86 1.48
C ASN A 277 11.65 7.37 1.33
N GLY A 278 11.37 7.88 0.13
CA GLY A 278 10.91 9.26 -0.08
C GLY A 278 9.54 9.54 0.57
N GLY A 279 8.74 8.50 0.79
CA GLY A 279 7.44 8.55 1.46
C GLY A 279 7.44 8.15 2.93
N GLN A 280 8.61 8.03 3.58
CA GLN A 280 8.73 7.40 4.91
C GLN A 280 7.82 8.02 5.99
N ILE A 281 7.65 9.34 6.02
CA ILE A 281 6.76 10.00 6.97
C ILE A 281 5.30 9.56 6.77
N ILE A 282 4.86 9.37 5.53
CA ILE A 282 3.50 8.88 5.25
C ILE A 282 3.36 7.43 5.74
N ILE A 283 4.40 6.62 5.58
CA ILE A 283 4.40 5.23 6.03
C ILE A 283 4.30 5.16 7.56
N ASP A 284 5.20 5.86 8.25
CA ASP A 284 5.32 5.78 9.71
C ASP A 284 4.13 6.43 10.41
N GLU A 285 3.73 7.63 9.96
CA GLU A 285 2.74 8.44 10.66
C GLU A 285 1.30 8.20 10.21
N PHE A 286 1.08 7.48 9.11
CA PHE A 286 -0.27 7.23 8.61
C PHE A 286 -0.49 5.75 8.33
N ILE A 287 0.21 5.18 7.35
CA ILE A 287 -0.06 3.81 6.88
C ILE A 287 0.11 2.78 8.00
N ALA A 288 1.19 2.87 8.78
CA ALA A 288 1.46 1.89 9.84
C ALA A 288 0.72 2.15 11.16
N THR A 289 0.26 3.39 11.43
CA THR A 289 -0.15 3.79 12.80
C THR A 289 -1.50 4.49 12.90
N ALA A 290 -2.15 4.87 11.80
CA ALA A 290 -3.38 5.66 11.85
C ALA A 290 -4.57 4.97 12.53
N GLU A 291 -4.72 3.64 12.36
CA GLU A 291 -5.78 2.89 13.04
C GLU A 291 -5.61 2.98 14.55
N GLN A 292 -4.40 2.78 15.06
CA GLN A 292 -4.13 2.84 16.50
C GLN A 292 -4.15 4.26 17.07
N LYS A 293 -3.69 5.27 16.31
CA LYS A 293 -3.66 6.66 16.77
C LYS A 293 -5.02 7.34 16.73
N TRP A 294 -5.83 7.06 15.70
CA TRP A 294 -7.02 7.85 15.38
C TRP A 294 -8.27 7.00 15.09
N GLY A 295 -8.18 5.67 15.19
CA GLY A 295 -9.24 4.78 14.71
C GLY A 295 -9.41 4.80 13.19
N GLN A 296 -8.49 5.42 12.44
CA GLN A 296 -8.65 5.67 11.01
C GLN A 296 -8.15 4.50 10.18
N ARG A 297 -9.02 3.95 9.33
CA ARG A 297 -8.73 2.78 8.47
C ARG A 297 -8.43 3.19 7.03
N SER A 298 -7.57 2.41 6.37
CA SER A 298 -7.14 2.61 4.98
C SER A 298 -6.94 1.26 4.30
N SER A 299 -7.34 1.14 3.03
CA SER A 299 -7.11 -0.05 2.20
C SER A 299 -6.02 0.15 1.14
N VAL A 300 -5.18 1.19 1.28
CA VAL A 300 -4.17 1.54 0.27
C VAL A 300 -3.22 0.37 -0.01
N VAL A 301 -3.01 0.08 -1.29
CA VAL A 301 -2.05 -0.92 -1.77
C VAL A 301 -0.77 -0.23 -2.18
N MET A 302 0.37 -0.66 -1.63
CA MET A 302 1.70 -0.20 -2.03
C MET A 302 2.38 -1.27 -2.88
N LEU A 303 2.58 -1.00 -4.17
CA LEU A 303 3.31 -1.86 -5.09
C LEU A 303 4.78 -1.43 -5.13
N LEU A 304 5.67 -2.28 -4.61
CA LEU A 304 7.09 -2.02 -4.43
C LEU A 304 7.93 -2.99 -5.27
N PRO A 305 8.37 -2.63 -6.49
CA PRO A 305 9.16 -3.52 -7.32
C PRO A 305 10.46 -3.97 -6.63
N HIS A 306 10.59 -5.27 -6.42
CA HIS A 306 11.60 -5.89 -5.56
C HIS A 306 12.24 -7.11 -6.24
N GLY A 307 13.50 -7.37 -5.93
CA GLY A 307 14.25 -8.54 -6.39
C GLY A 307 15.71 -8.20 -6.68
N TYR A 308 16.61 -9.12 -6.34
CA TYR A 308 18.04 -8.92 -6.52
C TYR A 308 18.46 -9.47 -7.89
N GLU A 309 18.63 -8.58 -8.86
CA GLU A 309 18.79 -8.95 -10.28
C GLU A 309 20.06 -8.32 -10.90
N GLY A 310 21.02 -7.93 -10.05
CA GLY A 310 22.29 -7.34 -10.46
C GLY A 310 22.20 -5.90 -10.95
N GLN A 311 21.10 -5.19 -10.68
CA GLN A 311 20.88 -3.79 -11.08
C GLN A 311 21.46 -2.76 -10.09
N GLY A 312 22.10 -3.22 -9.01
CA GLY A 312 22.75 -2.36 -8.03
C GLY A 312 21.86 -1.97 -6.84
N PRO A 313 22.40 -1.14 -5.93
CA PRO A 313 21.81 -0.88 -4.62
C PRO A 313 20.53 -0.02 -4.61
N ASP A 314 20.21 0.68 -5.68
CA ASP A 314 19.01 1.54 -5.74
C ASP A 314 17.92 0.95 -6.65
N HIS A 315 18.06 -0.32 -7.03
CA HIS A 315 17.14 -1.02 -7.94
C HIS A 315 16.96 -2.49 -7.54
N SER A 316 17.07 -2.82 -6.24
CA SER A 316 17.04 -4.20 -5.75
C SER A 316 16.02 -4.42 -4.64
N SER A 317 15.93 -3.51 -3.66
CA SER A 317 15.23 -3.77 -2.41
C SER A 317 14.13 -2.75 -2.10
N GLY A 318 12.89 -3.23 -1.95
CA GLY A 318 11.80 -2.46 -1.34
C GLY A 318 11.89 -2.38 0.18
N ARG A 319 12.97 -2.93 0.77
CA ARG A 319 13.23 -2.98 2.22
C ARG A 319 12.12 -3.65 3.04
N PRO A 320 11.76 -4.91 2.72
CA PRO A 320 10.78 -5.68 3.49
C PRO A 320 11.07 -5.70 4.99
N GLU A 321 12.33 -5.72 5.39
CA GLU A 321 12.75 -5.67 6.80
C GLU A 321 12.19 -4.45 7.55
N ARG A 322 12.02 -3.31 6.86
CA ARG A 322 11.51 -2.07 7.47
C ARG A 322 10.01 -2.14 7.68
N PHE A 323 9.26 -2.60 6.68
CA PHE A 323 7.81 -2.78 6.83
C PHE A 323 7.48 -3.81 7.90
N LEU A 324 8.21 -4.93 7.93
CA LEU A 324 8.04 -5.96 8.96
C LEU A 324 8.37 -5.45 10.35
N SER A 325 9.36 -4.56 10.52
CA SER A 325 9.63 -3.91 11.81
C SER A 325 8.51 -3.00 12.31
N LEU A 326 7.67 -2.51 11.41
CA LEU A 326 6.49 -1.68 11.72
C LEU A 326 5.23 -2.52 11.95
N CYS A 327 5.27 -3.83 11.71
CA CYS A 327 4.10 -4.71 11.81
C CYS A 327 3.78 -5.05 13.28
N ALA A 328 2.59 -4.67 13.72
CA ALA A 328 2.04 -5.00 15.04
C ALA A 328 0.52 -4.84 15.01
N GLU A 329 -0.20 -5.57 15.87
CA GLU A 329 -1.66 -5.44 16.04
C GLU A 329 -2.45 -5.57 14.72
N ASP A 330 -1.92 -6.38 13.79
CA ASP A 330 -2.40 -6.58 12.43
C ASP A 330 -2.62 -5.27 11.66
N ASN A 331 -1.81 -4.24 11.93
CA ASN A 331 -1.96 -2.90 11.35
C ASN A 331 -1.87 -2.84 9.82
N MET A 332 -1.20 -3.81 9.18
CA MET A 332 -1.08 -3.91 7.73
C MET A 332 -0.95 -5.37 7.30
N THR A 333 -1.00 -5.63 6.00
CA THR A 333 -0.65 -6.93 5.40
C THR A 333 0.60 -6.76 4.57
N VAL A 334 1.59 -7.64 4.74
CA VAL A 334 2.86 -7.62 4.00
C VAL A 334 3.02 -8.93 3.24
N VAL A 335 3.21 -8.84 1.93
CA VAL A 335 3.28 -10.00 1.03
C VAL A 335 4.42 -9.87 0.03
N MET A 336 4.93 -11.02 -0.40
CA MET A 336 5.95 -11.12 -1.46
C MET A 336 5.55 -12.24 -2.43
N PRO A 337 4.56 -11.97 -3.30
CA PRO A 337 3.99 -13.00 -4.15
C PRO A 337 5.01 -13.54 -5.17
N SER A 338 4.94 -14.84 -5.47
CA SER A 338 5.81 -15.50 -6.45
C SER A 338 5.18 -15.67 -7.83
N ASN A 339 3.86 -15.57 -7.97
CA ASN A 339 3.19 -15.76 -9.26
C ASN A 339 1.99 -14.82 -9.47
N GLY A 340 1.58 -14.68 -10.74
CA GLY A 340 0.54 -13.74 -11.15
C GLY A 340 -0.85 -14.11 -10.64
N ALA A 341 -1.20 -15.40 -10.58
CA ALA A 341 -2.50 -15.85 -10.09
C ALA A 341 -2.70 -15.54 -8.59
N ASN A 342 -1.67 -15.77 -7.77
CA ASN A 342 -1.75 -15.42 -6.35
C ASN A 342 -1.89 -13.90 -6.15
N TYR A 343 -1.16 -13.11 -6.95
CA TYR A 343 -1.30 -11.65 -6.97
C TYR A 343 -2.71 -11.19 -7.42
N PHE A 344 -3.31 -11.85 -8.42
CA PHE A 344 -4.68 -11.58 -8.86
C PHE A 344 -5.68 -11.76 -7.71
N HIS A 345 -5.62 -12.90 -7.02
CA HIS A 345 -6.52 -13.19 -5.89
C HIS A 345 -6.31 -12.24 -4.74
N LEU A 346 -5.05 -11.89 -4.45
CA LEU A 346 -4.71 -10.91 -3.43
C LEU A 346 -5.36 -9.54 -3.68
N LEU A 347 -5.30 -9.03 -4.91
CA LEU A 347 -5.89 -7.73 -5.24
C LEU A 347 -7.41 -7.74 -5.11
N ARG A 348 -8.06 -8.84 -5.53
CA ARG A 348 -9.51 -9.02 -5.39
C ARG A 348 -9.93 -9.15 -3.93
N ARG A 349 -9.16 -9.90 -3.13
CA ARG A 349 -9.34 -9.99 -1.67
C ARG A 349 -9.25 -8.61 -1.03
N GLN A 350 -8.21 -7.83 -1.35
CA GLN A 350 -7.97 -6.50 -0.77
C GLN A 350 -9.10 -5.52 -1.04
N ALA A 351 -9.74 -5.61 -2.22
CA ALA A 351 -10.84 -4.74 -2.59
C ALA A 351 -12.07 -4.88 -1.67
N VAL A 352 -12.27 -6.07 -1.07
CA VAL A 352 -13.48 -6.39 -0.29
C VAL A 352 -13.19 -6.71 1.19
N ALA A 353 -11.96 -7.08 1.54
CA ALA A 353 -11.59 -7.49 2.89
C ALA A 353 -11.86 -6.41 3.95
N ARG A 354 -12.27 -6.87 5.13
CA ARG A 354 -12.55 -6.05 6.32
C ARG A 354 -11.92 -6.69 7.58
N PRO A 355 -11.47 -5.89 8.56
CA PRO A 355 -11.38 -4.43 8.52
C PRO A 355 -10.39 -3.95 7.45
N ARG A 356 -10.60 -2.74 6.93
CA ARG A 356 -9.74 -2.19 5.87
C ARG A 356 -8.34 -1.92 6.42
N ARG A 357 -7.34 -2.57 5.83
CA ARG A 357 -5.94 -2.46 6.22
C ARG A 357 -5.05 -2.23 5.01
N PRO A 358 -3.95 -1.48 5.14
CA PRO A 358 -3.00 -1.31 4.06
C PRO A 358 -2.38 -2.64 3.63
N LEU A 359 -2.07 -2.74 2.34
CA LEU A 359 -1.42 -3.92 1.75
C LEU A 359 -0.08 -3.51 1.14
N ILE A 360 1.00 -4.08 1.64
CA ILE A 360 2.37 -3.87 1.16
C ILE A 360 2.77 -5.06 0.29
N VAL A 361 2.93 -4.82 -1.01
CA VAL A 361 3.27 -5.85 -1.99
C VAL A 361 4.69 -5.63 -2.52
N PHE A 362 5.59 -6.57 -2.22
CA PHE A 362 6.88 -6.66 -2.89
C PHE A 362 6.68 -7.25 -4.30
N SER A 363 6.22 -6.39 -5.22
CA SER A 363 5.91 -6.73 -6.60
C SER A 363 7.17 -7.12 -7.39
N PRO A 364 7.07 -7.94 -8.45
CA PRO A 364 8.24 -8.46 -9.13
C PRO A 364 8.78 -7.54 -10.23
N LYS A 365 9.99 -7.86 -10.70
CA LYS A 365 10.60 -7.30 -11.91
C LYS A 365 10.87 -8.40 -12.96
N GLN A 366 11.75 -9.35 -12.66
CA GLN A 366 12.04 -10.49 -13.55
C GLN A 366 10.81 -11.37 -13.80
N LEU A 367 9.99 -11.63 -12.77
CA LEU A 367 8.84 -12.54 -12.87
C LEU A 367 7.76 -12.03 -13.82
N LEU A 368 7.77 -10.73 -14.17
CA LEU A 368 6.85 -10.14 -15.14
C LEU A 368 6.93 -10.80 -16.53
N ARG A 369 8.04 -11.46 -16.85
CA ARG A 369 8.27 -12.10 -18.16
C ARG A 369 8.80 -13.53 -18.06
N LEU A 370 9.01 -14.05 -16.86
CA LEU A 370 9.54 -15.39 -16.66
C LEU A 370 8.47 -16.43 -17.05
N LYS A 371 8.77 -17.27 -18.05
CA LYS A 371 7.81 -18.29 -18.51
C LYS A 371 7.41 -19.29 -17.42
N ALA A 372 8.34 -19.64 -16.54
CA ALA A 372 8.07 -20.53 -15.41
C ALA A 372 7.10 -19.91 -14.38
N ALA A 373 6.92 -18.59 -14.40
CA ALA A 373 5.97 -17.87 -13.55
C ALA A 373 4.59 -17.66 -14.22
N ALA A 374 4.37 -18.24 -15.40
CA ALA A 374 3.08 -18.15 -16.08
C ALA A 374 2.07 -19.12 -15.49
N ASN A 375 0.80 -18.69 -15.44
CA ASN A 375 -0.29 -19.40 -14.77
C ASN A 375 -1.28 -20.04 -15.75
N SER A 376 -2.00 -21.05 -15.26
CA SER A 376 -3.10 -21.69 -15.98
C SER A 376 -4.37 -20.85 -15.88
N VAL A 377 -5.38 -21.11 -16.73
CA VAL A 377 -6.71 -20.47 -16.59
C VAL A 377 -7.38 -20.87 -15.27
N SER A 378 -7.27 -22.16 -14.89
CA SER A 378 -7.86 -22.67 -13.64
C SER A 378 -7.32 -22.00 -12.39
N ASP A 379 -6.08 -21.50 -12.42
CA ASP A 379 -5.50 -20.76 -11.29
C ASP A 379 -6.33 -19.50 -10.95
N PHE A 380 -7.05 -18.91 -11.93
CA PHE A 380 -7.90 -17.73 -11.77
C PHE A 380 -9.37 -18.06 -11.54
N THR A 381 -9.84 -19.21 -12.05
CA THR A 381 -11.27 -19.56 -12.04
C THR A 381 -11.67 -20.53 -10.94
N GLN A 382 -10.68 -21.15 -10.29
CA GLN A 382 -10.91 -22.12 -9.22
C GLN A 382 -10.00 -21.87 -8.00
N GLY A 383 -8.98 -21.01 -8.15
CA GLY A 383 -8.04 -20.67 -7.09
C GLY A 383 -8.56 -19.63 -6.11
N THR A 384 -7.76 -19.40 -5.07
CA THR A 384 -7.87 -18.28 -4.13
C THR A 384 -6.45 -17.85 -3.72
N PHE A 385 -6.34 -16.79 -2.92
CA PHE A 385 -5.05 -16.37 -2.38
C PHE A 385 -4.51 -17.44 -1.42
N GLN A 386 -3.28 -17.85 -1.66
CA GLN A 386 -2.54 -18.81 -0.83
C GLN A 386 -1.44 -18.07 -0.08
N GLU A 387 -1.54 -18.07 1.25
CA GLU A 387 -0.54 -17.47 2.15
C GLU A 387 0.76 -18.28 2.17
N VAL A 388 0.64 -19.60 2.05
CA VAL A 388 1.72 -20.57 1.93
C VAL A 388 1.39 -21.46 0.74
N ILE A 389 2.33 -21.64 -0.19
CA ILE A 389 2.14 -22.54 -1.34
C ILE A 389 3.05 -23.77 -1.14
N PRO A 390 2.46 -24.98 -0.99
CA PRO A 390 3.20 -26.23 -0.87
C PRO A 390 4.06 -26.57 -2.08
N ASP A 391 4.96 -27.54 -1.87
CA ASP A 391 5.64 -28.24 -2.95
C ASP A 391 4.87 -29.50 -3.33
N HIS A 392 4.60 -29.68 -4.63
CA HIS A 392 3.88 -30.84 -5.16
C HIS A 392 4.78 -31.77 -5.99
N ASP A 393 6.05 -31.42 -6.19
CA ASP A 393 6.95 -32.16 -7.09
C ASP A 393 7.77 -33.24 -6.36
N VAL A 394 7.73 -33.28 -5.04
CA VAL A 394 8.48 -34.24 -4.20
C VAL A 394 7.58 -35.05 -3.29
N GLN A 395 7.99 -36.29 -2.99
CA GLN A 395 7.29 -37.15 -2.03
C GLN A 395 7.73 -36.78 -0.60
N PRO A 396 6.82 -36.36 0.30
CA PRO A 396 7.20 -35.83 1.61
C PRO A 396 8.10 -36.76 2.43
N ASP A 397 7.86 -38.07 2.40
CA ASP A 397 8.62 -39.09 3.13
C ASP A 397 10.09 -39.26 2.66
N LYS A 398 10.43 -38.75 1.48
CA LYS A 398 11.80 -38.79 0.93
C LYS A 398 12.56 -37.49 1.13
N VAL A 399 11.89 -36.45 1.62
CA VAL A 399 12.47 -35.13 1.81
C VAL A 399 13.45 -35.16 2.98
N LYS A 400 14.66 -34.67 2.73
CA LYS A 400 15.72 -34.46 3.73
C LYS A 400 15.94 -32.99 4.05
N ARG A 401 15.40 -32.10 3.21
CA ARG A 401 15.59 -30.65 3.31
C ARG A 401 14.35 -29.91 2.82
N VAL A 402 13.92 -28.91 3.58
CA VAL A 402 12.80 -28.03 3.24
C VAL A 402 13.33 -26.60 3.15
N LEU A 403 13.28 -26.03 1.94
CA LEU A 403 13.60 -24.63 1.68
C LEU A 403 12.30 -23.82 1.70
N ILE A 404 12.15 -22.95 2.69
CA ILE A 404 11.09 -21.94 2.77
C ILE A 404 11.62 -20.68 2.09
N VAL A 405 10.88 -20.13 1.12
CA VAL A 405 11.32 -18.99 0.32
C VAL A 405 10.16 -18.05 0.02
N SER A 406 10.46 -16.76 -0.13
CA SER A 406 9.48 -15.75 -0.54
C SER A 406 9.91 -15.11 -1.86
N GLY A 407 8.95 -14.81 -2.74
CA GLY A 407 9.22 -14.09 -3.99
C GLY A 407 10.10 -14.82 -4.99
N ARG A 408 10.96 -14.08 -5.68
CA ARG A 408 11.63 -14.52 -6.93
C ARG A 408 12.62 -15.66 -6.77
N LEU A 409 13.28 -15.79 -5.62
CA LEU A 409 14.34 -16.78 -5.41
C LEU A 409 13.81 -18.22 -5.58
N TYR A 410 12.51 -18.43 -5.36
CA TYR A 410 11.82 -19.67 -5.68
C TYR A 410 12.20 -20.22 -7.06
N TYR A 411 12.26 -19.35 -8.08
CA TYR A 411 12.51 -19.78 -9.45
C TYR A 411 13.96 -20.23 -9.69
N ASP A 412 14.93 -19.64 -9.00
CA ASP A 412 16.32 -20.09 -9.05
C ASP A 412 16.48 -21.43 -8.33
N LEU A 413 15.80 -21.61 -7.19
CA LEU A 413 15.81 -22.86 -6.41
C LEU A 413 15.17 -24.03 -7.17
N VAL A 414 13.98 -23.84 -7.75
CA VAL A 414 13.31 -24.92 -8.51
C VAL A 414 14.06 -25.26 -9.80
N ALA A 415 14.66 -24.28 -10.48
CA ALA A 415 15.49 -24.52 -11.64
C ALA A 415 16.75 -25.32 -11.28
N THR A 416 17.39 -25.01 -10.16
CA THR A 416 18.55 -25.75 -9.62
C THR A 416 18.16 -27.18 -9.28
N ARG A 417 17.08 -27.37 -8.49
CA ARG A 417 16.56 -28.70 -8.16
C ARG A 417 16.28 -29.54 -9.40
N ALA A 418 15.57 -28.97 -10.38
CA ALA A 418 15.19 -29.67 -11.60
C ALA A 418 16.41 -30.05 -12.46
N LYS A 419 17.39 -29.14 -12.61
CA LYS A 419 18.62 -29.40 -13.37
C LYS A 419 19.42 -30.59 -12.83
N HIS A 420 19.36 -30.82 -11.52
CA HIS A 420 20.09 -31.89 -10.85
C HIS A 420 19.21 -33.09 -10.48
N GLU A 421 17.95 -33.11 -10.94
CA GLU A 421 16.96 -34.18 -10.69
C GLU A 421 16.79 -34.50 -9.18
N ASP A 422 16.96 -33.51 -8.31
CA ASP A 422 16.91 -33.72 -6.87
C ASP A 422 15.47 -33.91 -6.37
N GLN A 423 15.24 -35.08 -5.76
CA GLN A 423 13.95 -35.50 -5.19
C GLN A 423 13.91 -35.39 -3.66
N THR A 424 14.99 -34.91 -3.04
CA THR A 424 15.17 -34.88 -1.59
C THR A 424 14.99 -33.49 -0.97
N THR A 425 14.83 -32.45 -1.81
CA THR A 425 14.62 -31.07 -1.37
C THR A 425 13.23 -30.56 -1.75
N ALA A 426 12.41 -30.24 -0.74
CA ALA A 426 11.14 -29.52 -0.92
C ALA A 426 11.38 -28.00 -0.90
N ILE A 427 10.61 -27.25 -1.70
CA ILE A 427 10.68 -25.80 -1.81
C ILE A 427 9.27 -25.23 -1.57
N VAL A 428 9.04 -24.77 -0.34
CA VAL A 428 7.76 -24.20 0.13
C VAL A 428 7.81 -22.68 -0.03
N ARG A 429 6.75 -22.09 -0.58
CA ARG A 429 6.68 -20.63 -0.73
C ARG A 429 5.89 -19.99 0.41
N LEU A 430 6.44 -18.96 1.01
CA LEU A 430 5.76 -18.10 1.98
C LEU A 430 5.39 -16.78 1.28
N GLU A 431 4.12 -16.65 0.91
CA GLU A 431 3.64 -15.52 0.11
C GLU A 431 3.18 -14.35 0.99
N GLN A 432 2.63 -14.65 2.17
CA GLN A 432 2.26 -13.67 3.20
C GLN A 432 3.27 -13.69 4.35
N LEU A 433 3.93 -12.55 4.58
CA LEU A 433 4.94 -12.36 5.61
C LEU A 433 4.33 -11.82 6.91
N TYR A 434 3.27 -11.01 6.78
CA TYR A 434 2.50 -10.49 7.92
C TYR A 434 1.03 -10.24 7.53
N PRO A 435 0.05 -10.57 8.38
CA PRO A 435 0.16 -11.42 9.57
C PRO A 435 0.75 -12.80 9.22
N MET A 436 1.59 -13.35 10.10
CA MET A 436 2.29 -14.60 9.82
C MET A 436 1.28 -15.76 9.73
N PRO A 437 1.24 -16.53 8.63
CA PRO A 437 0.31 -17.65 8.44
C PRO A 437 0.82 -18.91 9.18
N VAL A 438 0.94 -18.83 10.50
CA VAL A 438 1.63 -19.82 11.33
C VAL A 438 0.99 -21.20 11.22
N ASP A 439 -0.33 -21.28 11.22
CA ASP A 439 -1.03 -22.56 11.20
C ASP A 439 -0.92 -23.25 9.84
N GLN A 440 -1.05 -22.48 8.76
CA GLN A 440 -0.86 -22.93 7.38
C GLN A 440 0.57 -23.41 7.16
N LEU A 441 1.56 -22.63 7.62
CA LEU A 441 2.97 -22.98 7.50
C LEU A 441 3.29 -24.23 8.32
N ARG A 442 2.83 -24.31 9.58
CA ARG A 442 3.04 -25.49 10.43
C ARG A 442 2.43 -26.73 9.81
N ALA A 443 1.20 -26.64 9.33
CA ALA A 443 0.51 -27.75 8.66
C ALA A 443 1.28 -28.27 7.43
N GLU A 444 1.94 -27.39 6.68
CA GLU A 444 2.79 -27.78 5.57
C GLU A 444 4.12 -28.40 6.03
N LEU A 445 4.81 -27.77 6.99
CA LEU A 445 6.12 -28.24 7.47
C LEU A 445 6.03 -29.59 8.19
N ASP A 446 4.93 -29.86 8.89
CA ASP A 446 4.70 -31.12 9.62
C ASP A 446 4.50 -32.34 8.69
N ARG A 447 4.36 -32.12 7.36
CA ARG A 447 4.28 -33.21 6.38
C ARG A 447 5.64 -33.86 6.10
N TYR A 448 6.73 -33.17 6.41
CA TYR A 448 8.09 -33.62 6.14
C TYR A 448 8.71 -34.31 7.37
N PRO A 449 9.72 -35.19 7.20
CA PRO A 449 10.39 -35.86 8.30
C PRO A 449 10.93 -34.87 9.34
N ALA A 450 10.77 -35.22 10.62
CA ALA A 450 11.18 -34.35 11.73
C ALA A 450 12.71 -34.13 11.80
N ASP A 451 13.50 -35.00 11.16
CA ASP A 451 14.95 -34.92 11.04
C ASP A 451 15.43 -34.22 9.75
N ALA A 452 14.50 -33.67 8.93
CA ALA A 452 14.85 -32.85 7.78
C ALA A 452 15.47 -31.51 8.21
N ASP A 453 16.35 -30.96 7.37
CA ASP A 453 16.86 -29.60 7.53
C ASP A 453 15.79 -28.59 7.09
N PHE A 454 15.34 -27.72 8.00
CA PHE A 454 14.41 -26.63 7.67
C PHE A 454 15.18 -25.32 7.53
N ILE A 455 15.11 -24.71 6.34
CA ILE A 455 15.91 -23.54 5.98
C ILE A 455 14.98 -22.47 5.43
N TYR A 456 15.09 -21.24 5.93
CA TYR A 456 14.59 -20.06 5.24
C TYR A 456 15.67 -19.54 4.28
N ALA A 457 15.39 -19.57 2.99
CA ALA A 457 16.27 -19.09 1.94
C ALA A 457 15.79 -17.73 1.42
N GLN A 458 16.70 -16.76 1.38
CA GLN A 458 16.39 -15.41 0.87
C GLN A 458 17.55 -14.83 0.05
N ASP A 459 17.21 -14.04 -0.96
CA ASP A 459 18.20 -13.40 -1.83
C ASP A 459 18.81 -12.18 -1.11
N GLU A 460 18.07 -11.57 -0.21
CA GLU A 460 18.47 -10.41 0.57
C GLU A 460 19.63 -10.71 1.54
N PRO A 461 20.52 -9.74 1.82
CA PRO A 461 21.50 -9.82 2.90
C PRO A 461 20.88 -10.25 4.22
N ARG A 462 21.62 -10.99 5.06
CA ARG A 462 21.15 -11.48 6.37
C ARG A 462 20.51 -10.41 7.27
N ASN A 463 20.97 -9.16 7.18
CA ASN A 463 20.44 -8.02 7.96
C ASN A 463 19.26 -7.29 7.28
N GLN A 464 18.75 -7.83 6.17
CA GLN A 464 17.68 -7.30 5.33
C GLN A 464 16.70 -8.44 5.01
N GLY A 465 15.69 -8.18 4.19
CA GLY A 465 14.74 -9.23 3.83
C GLY A 465 13.80 -9.58 4.98
N PRO A 466 13.04 -10.67 4.87
CA PRO A 466 12.15 -11.11 5.93
C PRO A 466 12.88 -11.71 7.16
N TRP A 467 14.11 -12.21 7.01
CA TRP A 467 14.80 -12.96 8.06
C TRP A 467 14.92 -12.25 9.42
N PRO A 468 15.31 -10.96 9.54
CA PRO A 468 15.41 -10.31 10.84
C PRO A 468 14.10 -10.35 11.64
N PHE A 469 12.96 -10.33 10.96
CA PHE A 469 11.64 -10.44 11.58
C PHE A 469 11.24 -11.89 11.81
N LEU A 470 11.34 -12.76 10.79
CA LEU A 470 10.91 -14.15 10.89
C LEU A 470 11.78 -14.95 11.86
N GLY A 471 13.10 -14.78 11.82
CA GLY A 471 14.02 -15.46 12.73
C GLY A 471 13.77 -15.13 14.20
N LEU A 472 13.25 -13.93 14.49
CA LEU A 472 12.89 -13.51 15.84
C LEU A 472 11.47 -13.93 16.25
N ASN A 473 10.49 -13.74 15.36
CA ASN A 473 9.07 -13.82 15.70
C ASN A 473 8.39 -15.13 15.25
N LEU A 474 8.86 -15.75 14.18
CA LEU A 474 8.29 -17.00 13.65
C LEU A 474 8.92 -18.23 14.31
N GLN A 475 10.24 -18.23 14.53
CA GLN A 475 10.96 -19.38 15.11
C GLN A 475 10.35 -19.89 16.43
N PRO A 476 9.96 -19.02 17.40
CA PRO A 476 9.33 -19.49 18.64
C PRO A 476 7.96 -20.15 18.46
N LEU A 477 7.33 -20.00 17.29
CA LEU A 477 5.99 -20.49 16.97
C LEU A 477 6.02 -21.80 16.17
N LEU A 478 7.20 -22.25 15.74
CA LEU A 478 7.41 -23.47 14.98
C LEU A 478 8.10 -24.54 15.84
N SER A 479 7.78 -25.81 15.56
CA SER A 479 8.46 -26.96 16.17
C SER A 479 9.82 -27.21 15.53
N GLN A 480 9.96 -26.86 14.25
CA GLN A 480 11.15 -27.00 13.45
C GLN A 480 12.16 -25.90 13.78
N ASN A 481 13.45 -26.26 13.80
CA ASN A 481 14.53 -25.29 13.94
C ASN A 481 14.91 -24.72 12.57
N LEU A 482 14.54 -23.47 12.30
CA LEU A 482 14.85 -22.79 11.05
C LEU A 482 16.31 -22.32 11.03
N GLN A 483 17.01 -22.70 9.97
CA GLN A 483 18.30 -22.16 9.59
C GLN A 483 18.12 -21.07 8.52
N LEU A 484 19.14 -20.25 8.29
CA LEU A 484 19.14 -19.22 7.26
C LEU A 484 20.15 -19.57 6.17
N VAL A 485 19.72 -19.44 4.92
CA VAL A 485 20.60 -19.29 3.75
C VAL A 485 20.33 -17.93 3.11
N SER A 486 21.36 -17.09 3.03
CA SER A 486 21.23 -15.71 2.53
C SER A 486 22.54 -15.17 1.99
N ARG A 487 22.49 -13.99 1.36
CA ARG A 487 23.70 -13.17 1.18
C ARG A 487 24.27 -12.73 2.53
N SER A 488 25.57 -12.44 2.55
CA SER A 488 26.25 -11.86 3.71
C SER A 488 25.66 -10.49 4.08
N GLU A 489 25.78 -10.09 5.34
CA GLU A 489 25.34 -8.77 5.80
C GLU A 489 25.99 -7.64 4.98
N SER A 490 25.20 -6.62 4.67
CA SER A 490 25.64 -5.48 3.87
C SER A 490 24.97 -4.19 4.33
N ALA A 491 25.74 -3.10 4.28
CA ALA A 491 25.23 -1.75 4.52
C ALA A 491 24.39 -1.24 3.33
N ALA A 492 24.82 -1.55 2.10
CA ALA A 492 24.04 -1.30 0.89
C ALA A 492 23.03 -2.43 0.66
N THR A 493 21.96 -2.17 -0.09
CA THR A 493 20.95 -3.21 -0.36
C THR A 493 21.54 -4.35 -1.19
N SER A 494 22.31 -4.03 -2.23
CA SER A 494 22.96 -4.96 -3.16
C SER A 494 24.33 -4.45 -3.57
N VAL A 495 25.19 -5.36 -4.05
CA VAL A 495 26.44 -5.00 -4.74
C VAL A 495 26.15 -4.31 -6.08
N GLY A 496 27.04 -3.39 -6.49
CA GLY A 496 26.95 -2.66 -7.76
C GLY A 496 27.63 -3.33 -8.95
N GLN A 497 28.28 -4.48 -8.77
CA GLN A 497 28.99 -5.20 -9.84
C GLN A 497 28.25 -6.49 -10.19
N ALA A 498 27.80 -6.61 -11.45
CA ALA A 498 27.04 -7.77 -11.92
C ALA A 498 27.78 -9.11 -11.71
N LYS A 499 29.10 -9.16 -11.92
CA LYS A 499 29.90 -10.37 -11.69
C LYS A 499 29.86 -10.82 -10.23
N ARG A 500 30.01 -9.86 -9.29
CA ARG A 500 29.94 -10.16 -7.86
C ARG A 500 28.53 -10.59 -7.46
N HIS A 501 27.51 -9.94 -8.00
CA HIS A 501 26.12 -10.33 -7.76
C HIS A 501 25.84 -11.78 -8.20
N ALA A 502 26.33 -12.18 -9.38
CA ALA A 502 26.20 -13.55 -9.86
C ALA A 502 26.92 -14.54 -8.94
N GLN A 503 28.15 -14.22 -8.52
CA GLN A 503 28.89 -15.04 -7.56
C GLN A 503 28.13 -15.21 -6.23
N GLU A 504 27.54 -14.14 -5.71
CA GLU A 504 26.73 -14.21 -4.48
C GLU A 504 25.46 -15.05 -4.65
N LEU A 505 24.89 -15.14 -5.85
CA LEU A 505 23.79 -16.08 -6.14
C LEU A 505 24.28 -17.52 -6.21
N ASP A 506 25.41 -17.77 -6.89
CA ASP A 506 26.01 -19.11 -6.98
C ASP A 506 26.33 -19.66 -5.57
N GLU A 507 27.00 -18.86 -4.73
CA GLU A 507 27.31 -19.20 -3.33
C GLU A 507 26.05 -19.48 -2.49
N LEU A 508 24.95 -18.76 -2.76
CA LEU A 508 23.68 -18.97 -2.08
C LEU A 508 23.04 -20.30 -2.51
N LEU A 509 23.06 -20.61 -3.80
CA LEU A 509 22.54 -21.88 -4.32
C LEU A 509 23.36 -23.08 -3.83
N GLU A 510 24.68 -22.96 -3.75
CA GLU A 510 25.57 -23.97 -3.14
C GLU A 510 25.21 -24.23 -1.68
N GLN A 511 24.90 -23.19 -0.91
CA GLN A 511 24.47 -23.33 0.49
C GLN A 511 23.06 -23.93 0.62
N ALA A 512 22.17 -23.61 -0.31
CA ALA A 512 20.83 -24.19 -0.35
C ALA A 512 20.88 -25.69 -0.69
N PHE A 513 21.79 -26.10 -1.57
CA PHE A 513 21.95 -27.47 -2.07
C PHE A 513 23.38 -28.04 -1.90
N PRO A 514 23.90 -28.18 -0.67
CA PRO A 514 25.27 -28.61 -0.40
C PRO A 514 25.52 -30.08 -0.73
N HIS A 515 24.47 -30.87 -0.99
CA HIS A 515 24.55 -32.25 -1.46
C HIS A 515 24.67 -32.37 -2.97
N LEU A 516 24.53 -31.26 -3.71
CA LEU A 516 24.69 -31.20 -5.16
C LEU A 516 26.09 -30.68 -5.53
N ASP A 517 26.60 -31.12 -6.67
CA ASP A 517 27.83 -30.61 -7.29
C ASP A 517 27.42 -29.54 -8.31
N LEU A 518 27.44 -28.25 -7.91
CA LEU A 518 26.89 -27.12 -8.68
C LEU A 518 27.88 -26.46 -9.63
#